data_AF-A0A0P4R383-F1
#
_entry.id   AF-A0A0P4R383-F1
#
_cell.length_a   1.000
_cell.length_b   1.000
_cell.length_c   1.000
_cell.angle_alpha   90.00
_cell.angle_beta   90.00
_cell.angle_gamma   90.00
#
_symmetry.space_group_name_H-M   'P 1'
#
loop_
_entity.id
_entity.type
_entity.pdbx_description
1 polymer ?
#
loop_
_entity_poly.entity_id
_entity_poly.type
_entity_poly.pdbx_seq_one_letter_code
_entity_poly.pdbx_strand_id
1 'polypeptide(L)'
;MGRVTYVVSVDTRLPAGAAELDALQREGVIFLLRKGLDAIEAVEGPDDVEIEIFDSILAAHPGGVLLKLFVDAPALEVAEDAMREVVGEVLEQAELLSEWQITKCEVELHPEFAQQSLDAADGPDVPPADPVVRAAQHAEARAEATAARLPGEEVEAMRGTVRAMAPRLTAFGLDAFGWCENGEEFGVDREHAELAAGALVYAIDLLVDQLFHDVQTLSEAKQSVEECDGLLWYLDDLPAQFAAQYTVLFARRFLVTAVSLTGRLTRDDSVQLGCVAEEFLLNFLLREAGVVLDGYGLLHDGVAAAWEAFTEKVLEGADGELWYEMAEDGGETGATTSEVGSLDVNRWFAPFDAGCFVHPYAADEGA
;
A
#
# COMPACT_ATOMS: atom_id res chain seq x y z
N MET A 1 21.16 -7.14 20.51
CA MET A 1 20.66 -6.24 19.46
C MET A 1 19.15 -6.26 19.51
N GLY A 2 18.50 -5.12 19.33
CA GLY A 2 17.04 -5.10 19.16
C GLY A 2 16.68 -5.82 17.86
N ARG A 3 15.62 -6.64 17.86
CA ARG A 3 15.01 -7.15 16.63
C ARG A 3 14.01 -6.09 16.14
N VAL A 4 14.01 -5.83 14.86
CA VAL A 4 13.08 -4.93 14.18
C VAL A 4 12.32 -5.77 13.17
N THR A 5 11.02 -5.52 13.08
CA THR A 5 10.15 -6.15 12.11
C THR A 5 10.28 -5.45 10.76
N TYR A 6 10.54 -6.23 9.72
CA TYR A 6 10.66 -5.79 8.33
C TYR A 6 9.62 -6.49 7.47
N VAL A 7 9.13 -5.78 6.46
CA VAL A 7 8.31 -6.36 5.39
C VAL A 7 9.19 -6.53 4.17
N VAL A 8 9.38 -7.77 3.71
CA VAL A 8 10.19 -8.07 2.53
C VAL A 8 9.29 -8.53 1.38
N SER A 9 9.27 -7.75 0.30
CA SER A 9 8.55 -8.04 -0.92
C SER A 9 9.45 -8.82 -1.89
N VAL A 10 9.08 -10.07 -2.20
CA VAL A 10 9.81 -10.97 -3.11
C VAL A 10 8.93 -11.31 -4.32
N ASP A 11 9.31 -10.91 -5.52
CA ASP A 11 8.61 -11.29 -6.76
C ASP A 11 9.29 -12.52 -7.38
N THR A 12 8.52 -13.58 -7.60
CA THR A 12 8.95 -14.84 -8.21
C THR A 12 8.23 -15.05 -9.52
N ARG A 13 8.94 -15.47 -10.56
CA ARG A 13 8.37 -15.54 -11.90
C ARG A 13 8.66 -16.81 -12.66
N LEU A 14 7.73 -17.08 -13.58
CA LEU A 14 7.82 -18.15 -14.56
C LEU A 14 9.10 -18.03 -15.40
N PRO A 15 9.66 -19.16 -15.88
CA PRO A 15 10.76 -19.15 -16.83
C PRO A 15 10.40 -18.36 -18.10
N ALA A 16 11.40 -17.69 -18.68
CA ALA A 16 11.22 -16.90 -19.90
C ALA A 16 10.61 -17.75 -21.03
N GLY A 17 9.48 -17.28 -21.59
CA GLY A 17 8.76 -17.95 -22.68
C GLY A 17 7.74 -19.00 -22.23
N ALA A 18 7.54 -19.19 -20.92
CA ALA A 18 6.42 -19.97 -20.39
C ALA A 18 5.07 -19.27 -20.64
N ALA A 19 4.00 -20.06 -20.77
CA ALA A 19 2.65 -19.51 -20.86
C ALA A 19 2.19 -18.97 -19.49
N GLU A 20 1.37 -17.93 -19.51
CA GLU A 20 0.78 -17.34 -18.29
C GLU A 20 -0.03 -18.36 -17.49
N LEU A 21 -0.05 -18.17 -16.17
CA LEU A 21 -0.82 -18.99 -15.24
C LEU A 21 -2.32 -18.75 -15.43
N ASP A 22 -3.05 -19.84 -15.67
CA ASP A 22 -4.50 -19.84 -15.54
C ASP A 22 -4.94 -19.78 -14.06
N ALA A 23 -6.24 -19.61 -13.83
CA ALA A 23 -6.78 -19.47 -12.47
C ALA A 23 -6.48 -20.67 -11.56
N LEU A 24 -6.44 -21.89 -12.09
CA LEU A 24 -6.15 -23.08 -11.29
C LEU A 24 -4.66 -23.18 -10.98
N GLN A 25 -3.81 -22.84 -11.95
CA GLN A 25 -2.36 -22.83 -11.78
C GLN A 25 -1.93 -21.78 -10.75
N ARG A 26 -2.58 -20.62 -10.70
CA ARG A 26 -2.33 -19.58 -9.68
C ARG A 26 -2.55 -20.11 -8.25
N GLU A 27 -3.67 -20.78 -8.00
CA GLU A 27 -3.94 -21.43 -6.71
C GLU A 27 -2.90 -22.52 -6.39
N GLY A 28 -2.52 -23.31 -7.40
CA GLY A 28 -1.53 -24.38 -7.25
C GLY A 28 -0.14 -23.87 -6.86
N VAL A 29 0.32 -22.78 -7.46
CA VAL A 29 1.63 -22.19 -7.14
C VAL A 29 1.62 -21.58 -5.73
N ILE A 30 0.57 -20.86 -5.35
CA ILE A 30 0.42 -20.33 -3.97
C ILE A 30 0.52 -21.47 -2.96
N PHE A 31 -0.17 -22.59 -3.20
CA PHE A 31 -0.11 -23.76 -2.32
C PHE A 31 1.30 -24.34 -2.19
N LEU A 32 2.05 -24.45 -3.29
CA LEU A 32 3.41 -25.01 -3.29
C LEU A 32 4.38 -24.11 -2.51
N LEU A 33 4.33 -22.80 -2.75
CA LEU A 33 5.18 -21.83 -2.08
C LEU A 33 4.88 -21.76 -0.58
N ARG A 34 3.59 -21.67 -0.20
CA ARG A 34 3.17 -21.65 1.21
C ARG A 34 3.61 -22.92 1.94
N LYS A 35 3.43 -24.08 1.31
CA LYS A 35 3.90 -25.36 1.87
C LYS A 35 5.42 -25.39 2.08
N GLY A 36 6.19 -24.79 1.17
CA GLY A 36 7.64 -24.70 1.29
C GLY A 36 8.05 -23.81 2.45
N LEU A 37 7.44 -22.63 2.57
CA LEU A 37 7.66 -21.71 3.69
C LEU A 37 7.30 -22.33 5.04
N ASP A 38 6.15 -23.01 5.13
CA ASP A 38 5.70 -23.71 6.35
C ASP A 38 6.65 -24.85 6.78
N ALA A 39 7.51 -25.33 5.89
CA ALA A 39 8.48 -26.39 6.18
C ALA A 39 9.80 -25.86 6.77
N ILE A 40 10.00 -24.54 6.81
CA ILE A 40 11.22 -23.91 7.31
C ILE A 40 11.10 -23.80 8.83
N GLU A 41 11.94 -24.54 9.56
CA GLU A 41 11.92 -24.55 11.03
C GLU A 41 12.70 -23.38 11.66
N ALA A 42 13.72 -22.87 10.97
CA ALA A 42 14.53 -21.72 11.39
C ALA A 42 15.23 -21.10 10.19
N VAL A 43 15.41 -19.77 10.21
CA VAL A 43 16.20 -19.03 9.22
C VAL A 43 17.45 -18.50 9.89
N GLU A 44 18.62 -18.94 9.42
CA GLU A 44 19.91 -18.41 9.88
C GLU A 44 20.34 -17.30 8.91
N GLY A 45 20.43 -16.09 9.42
CA GLY A 45 21.06 -14.97 8.73
C GLY A 45 22.59 -15.04 8.78
N PRO A 46 23.28 -14.13 8.07
CA PRO A 46 24.73 -13.96 8.20
C PRO A 46 25.16 -13.80 9.67
N ASP A 47 26.29 -14.42 10.04
CA ASP A 47 26.86 -14.47 11.39
C ASP A 47 26.03 -15.25 12.45
N ASP A 48 25.34 -16.32 12.05
CA ASP A 48 24.49 -17.18 12.92
C ASP A 48 23.36 -16.40 13.63
N VAL A 49 22.89 -15.30 13.03
CA VAL A 49 21.78 -14.53 13.60
C VAL A 49 20.46 -15.21 13.26
N GLU A 50 19.72 -15.63 14.29
CA GLU A 50 18.40 -16.23 14.11
C GLU A 50 17.39 -15.18 13.66
N ILE A 51 16.80 -15.45 12.50
CA ILE A 51 15.76 -14.67 11.83
C ILE A 51 14.45 -15.45 11.95
N GLU A 52 13.38 -14.72 12.28
CA GLU A 52 12.07 -15.31 12.48
C GLU A 52 11.10 -14.77 11.43
N ILE A 53 10.55 -15.67 10.61
CA ILE A 53 9.43 -15.35 9.72
C ILE A 53 8.16 -15.63 10.49
N PHE A 54 7.38 -14.59 10.79
CA PHE A 54 6.14 -14.77 11.56
C PHE A 54 4.88 -14.74 10.68
N ASP A 55 4.95 -14.15 9.48
CA ASP A 55 3.85 -14.21 8.52
C ASP A 55 4.32 -14.15 7.05
N SER A 56 3.47 -14.65 6.14
CA SER A 56 3.69 -14.62 4.69
C SER A 56 2.38 -14.47 3.91
N ILE A 57 2.36 -13.52 2.97
CA ILE A 57 1.27 -13.30 2.03
C ILE A 57 1.78 -13.63 0.63
N LEU A 58 0.96 -14.34 -0.14
CA LEU A 58 1.29 -14.78 -1.49
C LEU A 58 0.16 -14.37 -2.43
N ALA A 59 0.47 -13.56 -3.43
CA ALA A 59 -0.47 -13.11 -4.45
C ALA A 59 0.01 -13.59 -5.82
N ALA A 60 -0.74 -14.52 -6.43
CA ALA A 60 -0.43 -15.01 -7.76
C ALA A 60 -1.02 -14.11 -8.85
N HIS A 61 -0.19 -13.77 -9.81
CA HIS A 61 -0.56 -13.03 -11.01
C HIS A 61 -0.28 -13.89 -12.25
N PRO A 62 -0.69 -13.49 -13.48
CA PRO A 62 -0.48 -14.32 -14.66
C PRO A 62 1.00 -14.69 -14.92
N GLY A 63 1.95 -13.88 -14.45
CA GLY A 63 3.39 -14.03 -14.70
C GLY A 63 4.19 -14.69 -13.57
N GLY A 64 3.58 -14.95 -12.41
CA GLY A 64 4.35 -15.28 -11.21
C GLY A 64 3.57 -15.16 -9.91
N VAL A 65 4.31 -15.01 -8.81
CA VAL A 65 3.78 -14.79 -7.47
C VAL A 65 4.60 -13.71 -6.78
N LEU A 66 3.91 -12.71 -6.25
CA LEU A 66 4.46 -11.76 -5.31
C LEU A 66 4.28 -12.32 -3.90
N LEU A 67 5.38 -12.42 -3.17
CA LEU A 67 5.41 -12.79 -1.76
C LEU A 67 5.67 -11.51 -0.95
N LYS A 68 4.95 -11.34 0.14
CA LYS A 68 5.30 -10.40 1.20
C LYS A 68 5.56 -11.19 2.47
N LEU A 69 6.80 -11.11 2.94
CA LEU A 69 7.31 -11.88 4.07
C LEU A 69 7.55 -10.92 5.22
N PHE A 70 7.09 -11.30 6.40
CA PHE A 70 7.19 -10.48 7.59
C PHE A 70 8.19 -11.11 8.55
N VAL A 71 9.24 -10.36 8.83
CA VAL A 71 10.49 -10.92 9.31
C VAL A 71 11.07 -10.08 10.43
N ASP A 72 11.39 -10.73 11.53
CA ASP A 72 12.19 -10.12 12.59
C ASP A 72 13.67 -10.31 12.31
N ALA A 73 14.38 -9.22 12.08
CA ALA A 73 15.80 -9.21 11.78
C ALA A 73 16.52 -8.09 12.56
N PRO A 74 17.85 -8.19 12.74
CA PRO A 74 18.63 -7.13 13.38
C PRO A 74 18.85 -5.90 12.48
N ALA A 75 18.67 -6.05 11.16
CA ALA A 75 18.92 -5.03 10.16
C ALA A 75 18.17 -5.34 8.86
N LEU A 76 17.92 -4.31 8.06
CA LEU A 76 17.20 -4.40 6.79
C LEU A 76 17.89 -5.30 5.77
N GLU A 77 19.20 -5.12 5.57
CA GLU A 77 19.99 -5.94 4.61
C GLU A 77 19.96 -7.43 4.99
N VAL A 78 20.01 -7.70 6.30
CA VAL A 78 19.92 -9.06 6.84
C VAL A 78 18.54 -9.68 6.57
N ALA A 79 17.47 -8.90 6.68
CA ALA A 79 16.12 -9.37 6.33
C ALA A 79 16.00 -9.67 4.83
N GLU A 80 16.49 -8.78 3.96
CA GLU A 80 16.40 -8.94 2.51
C GLU A 80 17.17 -10.16 2.01
N ASP A 81 18.43 -10.30 2.43
CA ASP A 81 19.31 -11.38 2.00
C ASP A 81 18.77 -12.73 2.47
N ALA A 82 18.33 -12.82 3.73
CA ALA A 82 17.78 -14.05 4.28
C ALA A 82 16.49 -14.47 3.58
N MET A 83 15.59 -13.53 3.27
CA MET A 83 14.36 -13.86 2.55
C MET A 83 14.61 -14.26 1.12
N ARG A 84 15.60 -13.65 0.45
CA ARG A 84 16.02 -14.06 -0.88
C ARG A 84 16.52 -15.50 -0.89
N GLU A 85 17.32 -15.88 0.10
CA GLU A 85 17.83 -17.25 0.25
C GLU A 85 16.70 -18.24 0.55
N VAL A 86 15.84 -17.92 1.53
CA VAL A 86 14.67 -18.74 1.90
C VAL A 86 13.75 -19.00 0.71
N VAL A 87 13.35 -17.95 -0.02
CA VAL A 87 12.47 -18.12 -1.17
C VAL A 87 13.17 -18.89 -2.29
N GLY A 88 14.48 -18.66 -2.48
CA GLY A 88 15.28 -19.41 -3.44
C GLY A 88 15.28 -20.91 -3.14
N GLU A 89 15.50 -21.28 -1.87
CA GLU A 89 15.46 -22.66 -1.42
C GLU A 89 14.07 -23.28 -1.61
N VAL A 90 13.00 -22.56 -1.27
CA VAL A 90 11.62 -23.04 -1.48
C VAL A 90 11.35 -23.34 -2.96
N LEU A 91 11.81 -22.48 -3.87
CA LEU A 91 11.68 -22.69 -5.31
C LEU A 91 12.48 -23.92 -5.77
N GLU A 92 13.72 -24.09 -5.31
CA GLU A 92 14.57 -25.23 -5.66
C GLU A 92 14.02 -26.57 -5.15
N GLN A 93 13.45 -26.59 -3.95
CA GLN A 93 12.90 -27.81 -3.34
C GLN A 93 11.57 -28.24 -3.98
N ALA A 94 10.80 -27.30 -4.53
CA ALA A 94 9.58 -27.60 -5.25
C ALA A 94 9.89 -27.95 -6.72
N GLU A 95 9.84 -29.25 -7.07
CA GLU A 95 10.15 -29.75 -8.43
C GLU A 95 9.39 -29.00 -9.56
N LEU A 96 8.19 -28.51 -9.30
CA LEU A 96 7.39 -27.77 -10.27
C LEU A 96 7.78 -26.28 -10.40
N LEU A 97 8.56 -25.75 -9.46
CA LEU A 97 8.98 -24.36 -9.38
C LEU A 97 10.50 -24.18 -9.54
N SER A 98 11.27 -25.25 -9.70
CA SER A 98 12.74 -25.21 -9.71
C SER A 98 13.37 -24.38 -10.85
N GLU A 99 12.61 -24.07 -11.90
CA GLU A 99 13.07 -23.20 -13.00
C GLU A 99 12.64 -21.73 -12.83
N TRP A 100 11.86 -21.42 -11.78
CA TRP A 100 11.40 -20.06 -11.50
C TRP A 100 12.52 -19.22 -10.91
N GLN A 101 12.40 -17.90 -11.08
CA GLN A 101 13.43 -16.95 -10.67
C GLN A 101 12.85 -15.87 -9.76
N ILE A 102 13.63 -15.47 -8.76
CA ILE A 102 13.37 -14.26 -7.99
C ILE A 102 13.82 -13.07 -8.86
N THR A 103 12.89 -12.20 -9.23
CA THR A 103 13.17 -11.01 -10.04
C THR A 103 13.37 -9.75 -9.21
N LYS A 104 12.78 -9.71 -8.01
CA LYS A 104 12.87 -8.59 -7.08
C LYS A 104 12.80 -9.11 -5.64
N CYS A 105 13.58 -8.52 -4.76
CA CYS A 105 13.54 -8.72 -3.31
C CYS A 105 13.84 -7.35 -2.71
N GLU A 106 12.90 -6.73 -2.01
CA GLU A 106 13.06 -5.38 -1.46
C GLU A 106 12.37 -5.29 -0.11
N VAL A 107 12.92 -4.47 0.78
CA VAL A 107 12.34 -4.24 2.10
C VAL A 107 11.53 -2.94 2.12
N GLU A 108 10.28 -3.02 2.54
CA GLU A 108 9.42 -1.87 2.78
C GLU A 108 9.69 -1.34 4.20
N LEU A 109 10.09 -0.07 4.30
CA LEU A 109 10.32 0.61 5.57
C LEU A 109 9.06 1.39 5.98
N HIS A 110 8.40 0.96 7.06
CA HIS A 110 7.36 1.77 7.70
C HIS A 110 7.99 3.03 8.34
N PRO A 111 7.34 4.21 8.28
CA PRO A 111 7.88 5.44 8.84
C PRO A 111 8.24 5.37 10.34
N GLU A 112 7.46 4.62 11.13
CA GLU A 112 7.68 4.46 12.57
C GLU A 112 8.83 3.51 12.91
N PHE A 113 9.05 2.47 12.08
CA PHE A 113 10.17 1.53 12.23
C PHE A 113 11.44 2.04 11.55
N ALA A 114 11.35 3.03 10.66
CA ALA A 114 12.50 3.67 10.05
C ALA A 114 13.40 4.33 11.11
N GLN A 115 12.82 5.02 12.10
CA GLN A 115 13.61 5.64 13.18
C GLN A 115 14.23 4.58 14.10
N GLN A 116 13.52 3.50 14.44
CA GLN A 116 14.07 2.41 15.25
C GLN A 116 15.16 1.62 14.50
N SER A 117 15.01 1.44 13.18
CA SER A 117 16.04 0.84 12.32
C SER A 117 17.25 1.76 12.16
N LEU A 118 17.04 3.08 12.07
CA LEU A 118 18.12 4.08 12.05
C LEU A 118 18.87 4.15 13.38
N ASP A 119 18.15 4.04 14.50
CA ASP A 119 18.70 4.03 15.85
C ASP A 119 19.40 2.69 16.19
N ALA A 120 18.99 1.59 15.53
CA ALA A 120 19.64 0.28 15.63
C ALA A 120 20.88 0.15 14.72
N ALA A 121 21.00 0.97 13.68
CA ALA A 121 22.08 0.98 12.71
C ALA A 121 23.32 1.79 13.18
N ASP A 122 23.91 1.41 14.31
CA ASP A 122 25.26 1.87 14.69
C ASP A 122 26.31 1.00 13.97
N GLY A 123 26.56 1.32 12.70
CA GLY A 123 27.47 0.58 11.80
C GLY A 123 28.35 1.49 10.92
N PRO A 124 29.28 0.91 10.13
CA PRO A 124 30.18 1.65 9.24
C PRO A 124 29.47 2.46 8.13
N ASP A 125 28.16 2.25 7.94
CA ASP A 125 27.33 2.86 6.89
C ASP A 125 26.44 4.01 7.37
N VAL A 126 26.73 4.59 8.55
CA VAL A 126 26.06 5.81 9.03
C VAL A 126 26.15 6.91 7.96
N PRO A 127 25.01 7.54 7.57
CA PRO A 127 25.02 8.60 6.57
C PRO A 127 25.99 9.73 6.96
N PRO A 128 26.80 10.25 6.04
CA PRO A 128 27.73 11.32 6.32
C PRO A 128 27.01 12.50 6.99
N ALA A 129 27.60 13.02 8.08
CA ALA A 129 27.07 14.19 8.77
C ALA A 129 27.00 15.44 7.86
N ASP A 130 27.84 15.48 6.83
CA ASP A 130 27.88 16.55 5.83
C ASP A 130 26.67 16.47 4.85
N PRO A 131 25.79 17.47 4.83
CA PRO A 131 24.60 17.48 3.98
C PRO A 131 24.91 17.49 2.48
N VAL A 132 26.07 17.97 2.04
CA VAL A 132 26.44 17.97 0.60
C VAL A 132 26.82 16.56 0.15
N VAL A 133 27.55 15.82 0.98
CA VAL A 133 27.93 14.43 0.72
C VAL A 133 26.70 13.53 0.77
N ARG A 134 25.79 13.77 1.73
CA ARG A 134 24.51 13.07 1.83
C ARG A 134 23.64 13.29 0.59
N ALA A 135 23.55 14.53 0.08
CA ALA A 135 22.79 14.83 -1.13
C ALA A 135 23.38 14.13 -2.38
N ALA A 136 24.71 14.03 -2.47
CA ALA A 136 25.37 13.31 -3.55
C ALA A 136 25.09 11.79 -3.49
N GLN A 137 25.17 11.19 -2.30
CA GLN A 137 24.86 9.77 -2.10
C GLN A 137 23.39 9.44 -2.36
N HIS A 138 22.44 10.30 -1.96
CA HIS A 138 21.03 10.10 -2.31
C HIS A 138 20.79 10.23 -3.82
N ALA A 139 21.51 11.12 -4.52
CA ALA A 139 21.42 11.21 -5.97
C ALA A 139 21.97 9.96 -6.67
N GLU A 140 23.00 9.33 -6.09
CA GLU A 140 23.64 8.11 -6.59
C GLU A 140 22.78 6.86 -6.31
N ALA A 141 22.24 6.71 -5.10
CA ALA A 141 21.31 5.63 -4.74
C ALA A 141 19.98 5.73 -5.52
N ARG A 142 19.48 6.95 -5.76
CA ARG A 142 18.33 7.17 -6.64
C ARG A 142 18.65 6.77 -8.08
N ALA A 143 19.89 6.99 -8.54
CA ALA A 143 20.33 6.56 -9.87
C ALA A 143 20.47 5.03 -9.97
N GLU A 144 20.91 4.34 -8.92
CA GLU A 144 20.97 2.87 -8.83
C GLU A 144 19.58 2.22 -8.74
N ALA A 145 18.66 2.75 -7.93
CA ALA A 145 17.26 2.31 -7.91
C ALA A 145 16.57 2.55 -9.27
N THR A 146 16.91 3.64 -9.96
CA THR A 146 16.46 3.91 -11.34
C THR A 146 17.06 2.91 -12.36
N ALA A 147 18.18 2.25 -12.03
CA ALA A 147 18.82 1.24 -12.88
C ALA A 147 18.20 -0.16 -12.70
N ALA A 148 17.59 -0.46 -11.55
CA ALA A 148 16.79 -1.66 -11.29
C ALA A 148 15.35 -1.58 -11.88
N ARG A 149 15.19 -0.89 -13.02
CA ARG A 149 13.90 -0.79 -13.71
C ARG A 149 13.42 -2.15 -14.16
N LEU A 150 12.13 -2.41 -13.97
CA LEU A 150 11.42 -3.49 -14.64
C LEU A 150 11.78 -3.48 -16.15
N PRO A 151 11.95 -4.65 -16.78
CA PRO A 151 12.18 -4.74 -18.22
C PRO A 151 11.16 -3.89 -18.99
N GLY A 152 11.60 -3.17 -20.03
CA GLY A 152 10.73 -2.24 -20.75
C GLY A 152 9.43 -2.87 -21.29
N GLU A 153 9.45 -4.16 -21.60
CA GLU A 153 8.25 -4.92 -22.01
C GLU A 153 7.19 -5.02 -20.91
N GLU A 154 7.61 -5.15 -19.65
CA GLU A 154 6.72 -5.25 -18.50
C GLU A 154 6.14 -3.91 -18.10
N VAL A 155 6.96 -2.85 -18.18
CA VAL A 155 6.49 -1.47 -18.00
C VAL A 155 5.43 -1.15 -19.05
N GLU A 156 5.63 -1.55 -20.30
CA GLU A 156 4.64 -1.32 -21.36
C GLU A 156 3.38 -2.20 -21.21
N ALA A 157 3.53 -3.46 -20.75
CA ALA A 157 2.38 -4.31 -20.44
C ALA A 157 1.54 -3.73 -19.28
N MET A 158 2.20 -3.24 -18.23
CA MET A 158 1.54 -2.61 -17.10
C MET A 158 0.93 -1.26 -17.50
N ARG A 159 1.64 -0.45 -18.29
CA ARG A 159 1.10 0.78 -18.89
C ARG A 159 -0.21 0.49 -19.63
N GLY A 160 -0.22 -0.55 -20.48
CA GLY A 160 -1.41 -0.98 -21.20
C GLY A 160 -2.54 -1.42 -20.27
N THR A 161 -2.23 -2.18 -19.21
CA THR A 161 -3.20 -2.66 -18.22
C THR A 161 -3.84 -1.51 -17.44
N VAL A 162 -3.02 -0.66 -16.81
CA VAL A 162 -3.45 0.50 -16.04
C VAL A 162 -4.30 1.42 -16.91
N ARG A 163 -3.80 1.78 -18.10
CA ARG A 163 -4.52 2.66 -19.03
C ARG A 163 -5.87 2.09 -19.46
N ALA A 164 -5.97 0.78 -19.66
CA ALA A 164 -7.23 0.12 -20.03
C ALA A 164 -8.29 0.16 -18.90
N MET A 165 -7.89 0.39 -17.65
CA MET A 165 -8.81 0.53 -16.52
C MET A 165 -9.40 1.93 -16.39
N ALA A 166 -8.75 2.96 -16.95
CA ALA A 166 -9.17 4.36 -16.85
C ALA A 166 -10.66 4.61 -17.13
N PRO A 167 -11.30 4.01 -18.18
CA PRO A 167 -12.71 4.23 -18.47
C PRO A 167 -13.68 3.74 -17.40
N ARG A 168 -13.20 2.97 -16.40
CA ARG A 168 -14.02 2.52 -15.27
C ARG A 168 -14.19 3.60 -14.21
N LEU A 169 -13.30 4.60 -14.16
CA LEU A 169 -13.46 5.77 -13.31
C LEU A 169 -14.43 6.74 -13.99
N THR A 170 -15.71 6.61 -13.69
CA THR A 170 -16.78 7.35 -14.41
C THR A 170 -17.27 8.57 -13.63
N ALA A 171 -17.06 8.60 -12.32
CA ALA A 171 -17.38 9.77 -11.50
C ALA A 171 -16.56 11.01 -11.86
N PHE A 172 -15.39 10.83 -12.48
CA PHE A 172 -14.48 11.89 -12.89
C PHE A 172 -14.06 11.71 -14.34
N GLY A 173 -14.27 12.74 -15.16
CA GLY A 173 -13.72 12.80 -16.51
C GLY A 173 -12.21 13.04 -16.49
N LEU A 174 -11.54 12.81 -17.62
CA LEU A 174 -10.10 13.11 -17.77
C LEU A 174 -9.78 14.61 -17.57
N ASP A 175 -10.77 15.50 -17.67
CA ASP A 175 -10.64 16.92 -17.32
C ASP A 175 -10.30 17.14 -15.84
N ALA A 176 -10.69 16.20 -14.96
CA ALA A 176 -10.27 16.22 -13.56
C ALA A 176 -8.77 16.01 -13.38
N PHE A 177 -8.11 15.39 -14.36
CA PHE A 177 -6.68 15.15 -14.41
C PHE A 177 -5.95 16.19 -15.29
N GLY A 178 -6.60 17.32 -15.59
CA GLY A 178 -6.00 18.40 -16.38
C GLY A 178 -5.97 18.16 -17.90
N TRP A 179 -6.60 17.10 -18.42
CA TRP A 179 -6.73 16.90 -19.86
C TRP A 179 -7.79 17.82 -20.46
N CYS A 180 -7.49 18.46 -21.59
CA CYS A 180 -8.47 19.25 -22.35
C CYS A 180 -8.39 18.94 -23.85
N GLU A 181 -9.57 18.74 -24.47
CA GLU A 181 -9.66 18.39 -25.91
C GLU A 181 -9.18 19.52 -26.83
N ASN A 182 -9.24 20.77 -26.36
CA ASN A 182 -8.92 21.95 -27.16
C ASN A 182 -7.44 22.34 -27.20
N GLY A 183 -6.55 21.56 -26.58
CA GLY A 183 -5.10 21.74 -26.70
C GLY A 183 -4.64 23.15 -26.34
N GLU A 184 -5.08 23.69 -25.20
CA GLU A 184 -4.35 24.81 -24.61
C GLU A 184 -2.91 24.35 -24.36
N GLU A 185 -1.93 25.21 -24.63
CA GLU A 185 -0.48 24.92 -24.66
C GLU A 185 0.08 24.39 -23.31
N PHE A 186 -0.79 24.23 -22.31
CA PHE A 186 -0.50 23.86 -20.92
C PHE A 186 -1.32 22.67 -20.38
N GLY A 187 -2.14 22.01 -21.21
CA GLY A 187 -2.94 20.85 -20.79
C GLY A 187 -2.13 19.55 -20.66
N VAL A 188 -2.54 18.68 -19.74
CA VAL A 188 -1.96 17.33 -19.58
C VAL A 188 -2.31 16.47 -20.79
N ASP A 189 -1.35 15.67 -21.28
CA ASP A 189 -1.60 14.73 -22.37
C ASP A 189 -2.66 13.68 -21.98
N ARG A 190 -3.46 13.27 -22.95
CA ARG A 190 -4.55 12.30 -22.73
C ARG A 190 -4.04 11.00 -22.11
N GLU A 191 -2.91 10.48 -22.58
CA GLU A 191 -2.36 9.23 -22.07
C GLU A 191 -1.92 9.36 -20.61
N HIS A 192 -1.35 10.51 -20.22
CA HIS A 192 -0.97 10.75 -18.83
C HIS A 192 -2.18 10.79 -17.90
N ALA A 193 -3.26 11.46 -18.32
CA ALA A 193 -4.52 11.48 -17.61
C ALA A 193 -5.15 10.07 -17.52
N GLU A 194 -5.11 9.29 -18.60
CA GLU A 194 -5.59 7.90 -18.60
C GLU A 194 -4.75 7.01 -17.67
N LEU A 195 -3.43 7.19 -17.58
CA LEU A 195 -2.59 6.43 -16.64
C LEU A 195 -2.90 6.77 -15.18
N ALA A 196 -3.05 8.05 -14.85
CA ALA A 196 -3.42 8.49 -13.50
C ALA A 196 -4.81 7.97 -13.10
N ALA A 197 -5.81 8.12 -13.97
CA ALA A 197 -7.16 7.60 -13.73
C ALA A 197 -7.20 6.08 -13.63
N GLY A 198 -6.44 5.40 -14.49
CA GLY A 198 -6.30 3.94 -14.47
C GLY A 198 -5.66 3.42 -13.19
N ALA A 199 -4.67 4.12 -12.65
CA ALA A 199 -4.00 3.74 -11.42
C ALA A 199 -4.91 3.81 -10.20
N LEU A 200 -5.82 4.78 -10.15
CA LEU A 200 -6.88 4.82 -9.12
C LEU A 200 -7.76 3.59 -9.18
N VAL A 201 -8.19 3.19 -10.38
CA VAL A 201 -9.04 2.00 -10.53
C VAL A 201 -8.27 0.73 -10.14
N TYR A 202 -6.99 0.64 -10.50
CA TYR A 202 -6.14 -0.46 -10.08
C TYR A 202 -5.98 -0.52 -8.55
N ALA A 203 -5.78 0.64 -7.92
CA ALA A 203 -5.63 0.76 -6.48
C ALA A 203 -6.93 0.44 -5.70
N ILE A 204 -8.11 0.54 -6.33
CA ILE A 204 -9.37 0.11 -5.71
C ILE A 204 -9.32 -1.38 -5.37
N ASP A 205 -8.80 -2.22 -6.29
CA ASP A 205 -8.71 -3.66 -6.07
C ASP A 205 -7.75 -3.96 -4.91
N LEU A 206 -6.59 -3.29 -4.87
CA LEU A 206 -5.62 -3.43 -3.77
C LEU A 206 -6.22 -2.99 -2.42
N LEU A 207 -6.85 -1.82 -2.38
CA LEU A 207 -7.47 -1.27 -1.18
C LEU A 207 -8.49 -2.24 -0.58
N VAL A 208 -9.36 -2.80 -1.44
CA VAL A 208 -10.41 -3.72 -0.98
C VAL A 208 -9.82 -5.04 -0.48
N ASP A 209 -8.86 -5.63 -1.21
CA ASP A 209 -8.25 -6.90 -0.83
C ASP A 209 -7.46 -6.80 0.49
N GLN A 210 -6.71 -5.72 0.65
CA GLN A 210 -5.95 -5.44 1.88
C GLN A 210 -6.87 -5.14 3.07
N LEU A 211 -7.99 -4.43 2.87
CA LEU A 211 -9.00 -4.27 3.94
C LEU A 211 -9.71 -5.58 4.31
N PHE A 212 -9.90 -6.50 3.37
CA PHE A 212 -10.37 -7.85 3.70
C PHE A 212 -9.36 -8.59 4.58
N HIS A 213 -8.06 -8.44 4.30
CA HIS A 213 -7.00 -8.99 5.13
C HIS A 213 -7.05 -8.39 6.54
N ASP A 214 -7.12 -7.07 6.69
CA ASP A 214 -7.21 -6.41 8.01
C ASP A 214 -8.40 -6.92 8.84
N VAL A 215 -9.55 -7.10 8.19
CA VAL A 215 -10.74 -7.66 8.84
C VAL A 215 -10.51 -9.11 9.28
N GLN A 216 -9.82 -9.91 8.48
CA GLN A 216 -9.49 -11.30 8.81
C GLN A 216 -8.51 -11.36 9.98
N THR A 217 -7.40 -10.61 9.93
CA THR A 217 -6.36 -10.53 10.96
C THR A 217 -6.97 -10.18 12.32
N LEU A 218 -7.77 -9.10 12.39
CA LEU A 218 -8.46 -8.75 13.63
C LEU A 218 -9.50 -9.80 14.06
N SER A 219 -10.18 -10.46 13.12
CA SER A 219 -11.18 -11.50 13.45
C SER A 219 -10.55 -12.74 14.09
N GLU A 220 -9.34 -13.09 13.66
CA GLU A 220 -8.56 -14.20 14.20
C GLU A 220 -7.95 -13.86 15.56
N ALA A 221 -7.35 -12.67 15.68
CA ALA A 221 -6.80 -12.16 16.93
C ALA A 221 -7.87 -11.92 18.01
N LYS A 222 -9.11 -11.55 17.61
CA LYS A 222 -10.22 -11.14 18.49
C LYS A 222 -9.86 -9.97 19.41
N GLN A 223 -9.01 -9.09 18.91
CA GLN A 223 -8.45 -7.93 19.58
C GLN A 223 -8.72 -6.66 18.77
N SER A 224 -8.47 -5.50 19.36
CA SER A 224 -8.36 -4.23 18.61
C SER A 224 -6.97 -4.10 17.99
N VAL A 225 -6.79 -3.12 17.10
CA VAL A 225 -5.47 -2.77 16.54
C VAL A 225 -4.41 -2.62 17.64
N GLU A 226 -4.72 -1.90 18.73
CA GLU A 226 -3.76 -1.69 19.84
C GLU A 226 -3.20 -2.99 20.46
N GLU A 227 -4.01 -4.05 20.50
CA GLU A 227 -3.67 -5.31 21.15
C GLU A 227 -3.31 -6.41 20.14
N CYS A 228 -3.40 -6.12 18.85
CA CYS A 228 -3.16 -7.08 17.78
C CYS A 228 -1.67 -7.09 17.43
N ASP A 229 -1.02 -8.24 17.58
CA ASP A 229 0.37 -8.43 17.14
C ASP A 229 0.47 -8.73 15.62
N GLY A 230 -0.68 -8.80 14.92
CA GLY A 230 -0.74 -9.03 13.47
C GLY A 230 -0.68 -7.72 12.71
N LEU A 231 -0.04 -7.73 11.54
CA LEU A 231 0.14 -6.54 10.71
C LEU A 231 -1.14 -6.16 9.98
N LEU A 232 -1.44 -4.86 9.95
CA LEU A 232 -2.63 -4.32 9.32
C LEU A 232 -2.23 -3.27 8.28
N TRP A 233 -2.82 -3.37 7.11
CA TRP A 233 -2.48 -2.56 5.94
C TRP A 233 -2.86 -1.10 6.12
N TYR A 234 -4.13 -0.86 6.44
CA TYR A 234 -4.67 0.50 6.50
C TYR A 234 -5.07 0.90 7.91
N LEU A 235 -5.31 -0.06 8.80
CA LEU A 235 -5.73 0.25 10.17
C LEU A 235 -4.58 0.76 11.05
N ASP A 236 -3.33 0.39 10.74
CA ASP A 236 -2.14 0.91 11.42
C ASP A 236 -1.82 2.35 10.98
N ASP A 237 -2.20 2.71 9.76
CA ASP A 237 -2.05 4.06 9.18
C ASP A 237 -3.12 5.07 9.68
N LEU A 238 -4.09 4.61 10.47
CA LEU A 238 -5.07 5.48 11.11
C LEU A 238 -4.47 6.15 12.36
N PRO A 239 -5.03 7.28 12.83
CA PRO A 239 -4.53 7.97 14.01
C PRO A 239 -4.38 7.04 15.24
N ALA A 240 -3.15 6.83 15.69
CA ALA A 240 -2.79 5.81 16.68
C ALA A 240 -3.47 6.00 18.04
N GLN A 241 -3.85 7.24 18.40
CA GLN A 241 -4.55 7.55 19.66
C GLN A 241 -5.92 6.87 19.79
N PHE A 242 -6.48 6.34 18.69
CA PHE A 242 -7.73 5.57 18.72
C PHE A 242 -7.56 4.09 18.40
N ALA A 243 -6.33 3.55 18.39
CA ALA A 243 -6.05 2.14 18.05
C ALA A 243 -6.89 1.13 18.87
N ALA A 244 -7.19 1.43 20.14
CA ALA A 244 -8.06 0.63 21.01
C ALA A 244 -9.50 0.48 20.47
N GLN A 245 -9.97 1.45 19.67
CA GLN A 245 -11.33 1.52 19.13
C GLN A 245 -11.45 0.86 17.76
N TYR A 246 -10.32 0.61 17.09
CA TYR A 246 -10.26 -0.08 15.80
C TYR A 246 -10.43 -1.59 16.01
N THR A 247 -11.67 -1.99 16.25
CA THR A 247 -12.06 -3.40 16.43
C THR A 247 -12.38 -4.07 15.10
N VAL A 248 -12.61 -5.39 15.11
CA VAL A 248 -13.18 -6.14 13.97
C VAL A 248 -14.45 -5.47 13.41
N LEU A 249 -15.31 -4.92 14.28
CA LEU A 249 -16.52 -4.23 13.83
C LEU A 249 -16.18 -2.94 13.10
N PHE A 250 -15.23 -2.16 13.62
CA PHE A 250 -14.72 -0.96 12.96
C PHE A 250 -14.17 -1.31 11.58
N ALA A 251 -13.28 -2.32 11.49
CA ALA A 251 -12.69 -2.77 10.23
C ALA A 251 -13.74 -3.19 9.20
N ARG A 252 -14.79 -3.92 9.62
CA ARG A 252 -15.89 -4.30 8.72
C ARG A 252 -16.68 -3.09 8.22
N ARG A 253 -16.93 -2.10 9.10
CA ARG A 253 -17.59 -0.84 8.71
C ARG A 253 -16.73 -0.05 7.74
N PHE A 254 -15.42 0.00 7.99
CA PHE A 254 -14.43 0.66 7.14
C PHE A 254 -14.35 0.02 5.75
N LEU A 255 -14.25 -1.32 5.68
CA LEU A 255 -14.32 -2.07 4.43
C LEU A 255 -15.62 -1.81 3.64
N VAL A 256 -16.78 -1.86 4.29
CA VAL A 256 -18.06 -1.58 3.61
C VAL A 256 -18.14 -0.13 3.12
N THR A 257 -17.55 0.79 3.87
CA THR A 257 -17.41 2.19 3.46
C THR A 257 -16.51 2.31 2.23
N ALA A 258 -15.39 1.59 2.19
CA ALA A 258 -14.49 1.52 1.04
C ALA A 258 -15.22 1.02 -0.22
N VAL A 259 -15.89 -0.13 -0.13
CA VAL A 259 -16.67 -0.70 -1.24
C VAL A 259 -17.77 0.26 -1.71
N SER A 260 -18.39 0.99 -0.79
CA SER A 260 -19.43 1.96 -1.12
C SER A 260 -18.86 3.18 -1.83
N LEU A 261 -17.75 3.74 -1.35
CA LEU A 261 -17.05 4.87 -1.95
C LEU A 261 -16.54 4.51 -3.35
N THR A 262 -15.81 3.41 -3.49
CA THR A 262 -15.20 2.98 -4.76
C THR A 262 -16.26 2.55 -5.78
N GLY A 263 -17.37 1.99 -5.31
CA GLY A 263 -18.57 1.77 -6.12
C GLY A 263 -19.15 3.06 -6.69
N ARG A 264 -19.09 4.20 -5.98
CA ARG A 264 -19.53 5.50 -6.50
C ARG A 264 -18.49 6.12 -7.45
N LEU A 265 -17.19 5.97 -7.18
CA LEU A 265 -16.12 6.40 -8.09
C LEU A 265 -16.23 5.76 -9.48
N THR A 266 -16.77 4.54 -9.54
CA THR A 266 -16.91 3.75 -10.77
C THR A 266 -18.29 3.82 -11.42
N ARG A 267 -19.17 4.71 -10.95
CA ARG A 267 -20.48 4.99 -11.55
C ARG A 267 -20.58 6.47 -11.95
N ASP A 268 -21.45 6.77 -12.91
CA ASP A 268 -21.79 8.15 -13.35
C ASP A 268 -22.61 8.92 -12.29
N ASP A 269 -22.24 8.77 -11.00
CA ASP A 269 -22.85 9.46 -9.88
C ASP A 269 -21.90 10.56 -9.40
N SER A 270 -22.43 11.71 -9.00
CA SER A 270 -21.62 12.76 -8.37
C SER A 270 -21.02 12.23 -7.06
N VAL A 271 -19.70 12.25 -6.96
CA VAL A 271 -19.00 11.81 -5.75
C VAL A 271 -18.88 12.99 -4.79
N GLN A 272 -19.68 12.92 -3.73
CA GLN A 272 -19.50 13.72 -2.52
C GLN A 272 -19.07 12.76 -1.41
N LEU A 273 -18.05 13.16 -0.64
CA LEU A 273 -17.65 12.41 0.55
C LEU A 273 -18.72 12.59 1.62
N GLY A 274 -19.19 11.46 2.14
CA GLY A 274 -20.34 11.38 3.01
C GLY A 274 -19.99 11.42 4.49
N CYS A 275 -18.78 10.99 4.87
CA CYS A 275 -18.33 10.91 6.25
C CYS A 275 -16.79 10.89 6.34
N VAL A 276 -16.25 11.05 7.56
CA VAL A 276 -14.80 11.08 7.83
C VAL A 276 -14.10 9.80 7.36
N ALA A 277 -14.75 8.64 7.51
CA ALA A 277 -14.18 7.37 7.05
C ALA A 277 -13.93 7.36 5.53
N GLU A 278 -14.80 8.00 4.74
CA GLU A 278 -14.59 8.11 3.29
C GLU A 278 -13.43 9.07 2.94
N GLU A 279 -13.16 10.08 3.77
CA GLU A 279 -11.97 10.94 3.60
C GLU A 279 -10.68 10.16 3.84
N PHE A 280 -10.62 9.35 4.91
CA PHE A 280 -9.51 8.40 5.16
C PHE A 280 -9.26 7.47 3.97
N LEU A 281 -10.32 6.83 3.50
CA LEU A 281 -10.24 5.87 2.40
C LEU A 281 -9.83 6.52 1.07
N LEU A 282 -10.30 7.74 0.79
CA LEU A 282 -9.89 8.47 -0.40
C LEU A 282 -8.39 8.78 -0.35
N ASN A 283 -7.88 9.26 0.79
CA ASN A 283 -6.46 9.54 0.95
C ASN A 283 -5.60 8.27 0.82
N PHE A 284 -6.03 7.15 1.42
CA PHE A 284 -5.36 5.86 1.23
C PHE A 284 -5.36 5.43 -0.24
N LEU A 285 -6.49 5.56 -0.93
CA LEU A 285 -6.59 5.23 -2.34
C LEU A 285 -5.66 6.08 -3.22
N LEU A 286 -5.56 7.39 -2.93
CA LEU A 286 -4.64 8.30 -3.61
C LEU A 286 -3.19 7.87 -3.38
N ARG A 287 -2.80 7.59 -2.15
CA ARG A 287 -1.44 7.13 -1.82
C ARG A 287 -1.11 5.82 -2.52
N GLU A 288 -1.99 4.84 -2.44
CA GLU A 288 -1.84 3.51 -3.07
C GLU A 288 -1.65 3.63 -4.59
N ALA A 289 -2.47 4.44 -5.26
CA ALA A 289 -2.36 4.69 -6.69
C ALA A 289 -1.02 5.38 -7.06
N GLY A 290 -0.54 6.31 -6.23
CA GLY A 290 0.78 6.92 -6.39
C GLY A 290 1.91 5.89 -6.29
N VAL A 291 1.83 4.99 -5.31
CA VAL A 291 2.79 3.88 -5.13
C VAL A 291 2.76 2.93 -6.33
N VAL A 292 1.58 2.59 -6.86
CA VAL A 292 1.44 1.78 -8.08
C VAL A 292 2.13 2.44 -9.27
N LEU A 293 1.90 3.74 -9.48
CA LEU A 293 2.51 4.47 -10.60
C LEU A 293 4.04 4.51 -10.47
N ASP A 294 4.58 4.77 -9.28
CA ASP A 294 6.02 4.81 -9.06
C ASP A 294 6.65 3.42 -9.15
N GLY A 295 6.03 2.42 -8.51
CA GLY A 295 6.50 1.04 -8.45
C GLY A 295 6.62 0.37 -9.83
N TYR A 296 5.77 0.75 -10.78
CA TYR A 296 5.86 0.29 -12.18
C TYR A 296 6.63 1.23 -13.11
N GLY A 297 7.24 2.30 -12.59
CA GLY A 297 7.99 3.27 -13.38
C GLY A 297 7.13 4.11 -14.33
N LEU A 298 5.84 4.25 -14.03
CA LEU A 298 4.86 5.01 -14.80
C LEU A 298 4.74 6.47 -14.32
N LEU A 299 5.23 6.79 -13.12
CA LEU A 299 5.22 8.14 -12.55
C LEU A 299 6.34 9.03 -13.13
N HIS A 300 6.18 9.47 -14.38
CA HIS A 300 7.02 10.50 -14.99
C HIS A 300 6.32 11.87 -14.97
N ASP A 301 7.05 12.96 -15.26
CA ASP A 301 6.58 14.35 -15.10
C ASP A 301 5.17 14.62 -15.62
N GLY A 302 4.83 14.09 -16.80
CA GLY A 302 3.50 14.22 -17.38
C GLY A 302 2.38 13.55 -16.58
N VAL A 303 2.63 12.36 -16.03
CA VAL A 303 1.69 11.64 -15.15
C VAL A 303 1.65 12.28 -13.77
N ALA A 304 2.79 12.77 -13.26
CA ALA A 304 2.84 13.50 -12.00
C ALA A 304 2.00 14.79 -12.05
N ALA A 305 2.06 15.53 -13.16
CA ALA A 305 1.20 16.71 -13.37
C ALA A 305 -0.30 16.34 -13.44
N ALA A 306 -0.63 15.22 -14.10
CA ALA A 306 -2.00 14.70 -14.15
C ALA A 306 -2.52 14.33 -12.75
N TRP A 307 -1.65 13.70 -11.96
CA TRP A 307 -1.91 13.24 -10.60
C TRP A 307 -2.11 14.41 -9.63
N GLU A 308 -1.25 15.43 -9.70
CA GLU A 308 -1.34 16.64 -8.90
C GLU A 308 -2.63 17.41 -9.20
N ALA A 309 -2.98 17.60 -10.47
CA ALA A 309 -4.22 18.26 -10.87
C ALA A 309 -5.47 17.57 -10.32
N PHE A 310 -5.49 16.23 -10.33
CA PHE A 310 -6.59 15.46 -9.77
C PHE A 310 -6.64 15.56 -8.24
N THR A 311 -5.49 15.39 -7.59
CA THR A 311 -5.39 15.44 -6.13
C THR A 311 -5.84 16.80 -5.59
N GLU A 312 -5.41 17.90 -6.22
CA GLU A 312 -5.87 19.25 -5.90
C GLU A 312 -7.39 19.36 -6.04
N LYS A 313 -7.96 18.92 -7.17
CA LYS A 313 -9.40 19.02 -7.44
C LYS A 313 -10.26 18.23 -6.46
N VAL A 314 -9.83 17.04 -6.04
CA VAL A 314 -10.60 16.20 -5.11
C VAL A 314 -10.40 16.63 -3.66
N LEU A 315 -9.21 17.09 -3.29
CA LEU A 315 -8.92 17.59 -1.94
C LEU A 315 -9.41 19.02 -1.69
N GLU A 316 -9.65 19.84 -2.70
CA GLU A 316 -10.25 21.18 -2.55
C GLU A 316 -11.64 21.12 -1.87
N GLY A 317 -12.31 19.96 -1.90
CA GLY A 317 -13.56 19.69 -1.20
C GLY A 317 -13.45 18.92 0.12
N ALA A 318 -12.26 18.43 0.48
CA ALA A 318 -12.01 17.72 1.74
C ALA A 318 -11.46 18.70 2.79
N ASP A 319 -11.87 18.57 4.06
CA ASP A 319 -11.42 19.47 5.12
C ASP A 319 -9.98 19.14 5.53
N GLY A 320 -9.01 19.65 4.77
CA GLY A 320 -7.58 19.43 4.96
C GLY A 320 -7.04 19.87 6.33
N GLU A 321 -7.75 20.76 7.06
CA GLU A 321 -7.34 21.23 8.38
C GLU A 321 -7.54 20.14 9.46
N LEU A 322 -8.56 19.29 9.33
CA LEU A 322 -8.80 18.16 10.26
C LEU A 322 -7.63 17.16 10.30
N TRP A 323 -6.94 16.98 9.18
CA TRP A 323 -5.83 16.03 9.03
C TRP A 323 -4.57 16.47 9.80
N TYR A 324 -4.25 17.76 9.73
CA TYR A 324 -3.10 18.32 10.44
C TYR A 324 -3.37 18.38 11.95
N GLU A 325 -4.60 18.74 12.37
CA GLU A 325 -4.97 18.79 13.79
C GLU A 325 -4.98 17.39 14.44
N MET A 326 -5.45 16.34 13.76
CA MET A 326 -5.45 14.97 14.30
C MET A 326 -4.05 14.33 14.38
N ALA A 327 -3.11 14.76 13.51
CA ALA A 327 -1.73 14.28 13.50
C ALA A 327 -0.84 15.02 14.52
N GLU A 328 -1.13 16.28 14.85
CA GLU A 328 -0.33 17.10 15.77
C GLU A 328 -0.77 17.04 17.26
N ASP A 329 -2.02 16.68 17.58
CA ASP A 329 -2.53 16.63 18.97
C ASP A 329 -2.03 15.41 19.79
N GLY A 330 -1.04 14.67 19.27
CA GLY A 330 -0.26 13.68 20.02
C GLY A 330 0.78 14.31 20.98
N GLY A 331 0.95 15.64 20.95
CA GLY A 331 1.90 16.36 21.80
C GLY A 331 1.23 17.00 23.03
N GLU A 332 1.63 16.57 24.24
CA GLU A 332 1.23 17.20 25.50
C GLU A 332 1.44 18.73 25.49
N THR A 333 0.38 19.52 25.26
CA THR A 333 0.24 20.87 25.86
C THR A 333 -1.22 21.30 25.92
N GLY A 334 -1.60 21.81 27.09
CA GLY A 334 -3.00 22.04 27.44
C GLY A 334 -3.68 23.21 26.75
N ALA A 335 -4.98 22.99 26.52
CA ALA A 335 -6.08 23.95 26.45
C ALA A 335 -6.04 25.00 25.31
N THR A 336 -6.90 24.80 24.31
CA THR A 336 -8.23 25.43 24.32
C THR A 336 -9.19 24.60 23.47
N THR A 337 -10.28 24.15 24.09
CA THR A 337 -11.41 23.51 23.41
C THR A 337 -12.04 24.50 22.43
N SER A 338 -11.60 24.46 21.17
CA SER A 338 -12.48 24.81 20.06
C SER A 338 -13.53 23.69 19.95
N GLU A 339 -14.74 24.01 19.51
CA GLU A 339 -15.89 23.09 19.40
C GLU A 339 -15.71 22.03 18.29
N VAL A 340 -14.51 21.44 18.17
CA VAL A 340 -14.24 20.24 17.40
C VAL A 340 -14.95 19.12 18.14
N GLY A 341 -16.06 18.66 17.55
CA GLY A 341 -16.94 17.68 18.16
C GLY A 341 -16.13 16.49 18.66
N SER A 342 -16.27 16.18 19.95
CA SER A 342 -15.88 14.93 20.59
C SER A 342 -15.52 13.84 19.58
N LEU A 343 -14.21 13.56 19.44
CA LEU A 343 -13.56 12.58 18.55
C LEU A 343 -13.96 11.14 18.90
N ASP A 344 -15.25 10.86 18.81
CA ASP A 344 -15.80 9.52 18.93
C ASP A 344 -15.64 8.83 17.58
N VAL A 345 -14.81 7.80 17.52
CA VAL A 345 -14.54 7.02 16.29
C VAL A 345 -15.83 6.51 15.66
N ASN A 346 -16.88 6.26 16.46
CA ASN A 346 -18.17 5.84 15.92
C ASN A 346 -18.82 6.91 15.02
N ARG A 347 -18.49 8.19 15.22
CA ARG A 347 -18.96 9.28 14.38
C ARG A 347 -18.23 9.37 13.04
N TRP A 348 -17.15 8.63 12.84
CA TRP A 348 -16.45 8.63 11.54
C TRP A 348 -17.29 8.03 10.42
N PHE A 349 -18.27 7.19 10.77
CA PHE A 349 -19.25 6.63 9.84
C PHE A 349 -20.57 7.40 9.83
N ALA A 350 -20.69 8.48 10.59
CA ALA A 350 -21.89 9.31 10.57
C ALA A 350 -21.88 10.22 9.33
N PRO A 351 -23.00 10.37 8.62
CA PRO A 351 -23.07 11.26 7.48
C PRO A 351 -22.84 12.72 7.92
N PHE A 352 -22.06 13.49 7.16
CA PHE A 352 -21.81 14.92 7.41
C PHE A 352 -23.09 15.75 7.40
N ASP A 353 -24.01 15.44 6.48
CA ASP A 353 -25.34 16.05 6.40
C ASP A 353 -26.41 15.03 5.95
N ALA A 354 -27.69 15.44 5.97
CA ALA A 354 -28.81 14.57 5.62
C ALA A 354 -28.90 14.20 4.12
N GLY A 355 -28.13 14.86 3.25
CA GLY A 355 -27.99 14.56 1.83
C GLY A 355 -26.85 13.58 1.54
N CYS A 356 -25.89 13.43 2.45
CA CYS A 356 -24.80 12.47 2.34
C CYS A 356 -25.29 11.02 2.49
N PHE A 357 -24.80 10.15 1.60
CA PHE A 357 -25.07 8.72 1.68
C PHE A 357 -23.93 8.01 2.42
N VAL A 358 -24.28 7.27 3.47
CA VAL A 358 -23.41 6.27 4.10
C VAL A 358 -24.14 4.93 4.09
N HIS A 359 -23.43 3.85 3.78
CA HIS A 359 -24.04 2.52 3.71
C HIS A 359 -24.65 2.12 5.07
N PRO A 360 -25.86 1.55 5.13
CA PRO A 360 -26.55 1.26 6.40
C PRO A 360 -25.81 0.34 7.37
N TYR A 361 -24.93 -0.52 6.86
CA TYR A 361 -24.05 -1.34 7.71
C TYR A 361 -22.95 -0.54 8.41
N ALA A 362 -22.46 0.52 7.74
CA ALA A 362 -21.44 1.41 8.28
C ALA A 362 -22.06 2.47 9.19
N ALA A 363 -23.19 3.04 8.78
CA ALA A 363 -23.96 3.98 9.58
C ALA A 363 -24.44 3.30 10.87
N ASP A 364 -24.04 3.83 12.02
CA ASP A 364 -24.50 3.36 13.32
C ASP A 364 -25.97 3.76 13.51
N GLU A 365 -26.90 2.89 13.15
CA GLU A 365 -28.27 2.99 13.66
C GLU A 365 -28.23 2.54 15.12
N GLY A 366 -28.08 3.51 16.03
CA GLY A 366 -27.99 3.26 17.46
C GLY A 366 -28.98 2.19 17.94
N ALA A 367 -28.44 1.16 18.61
CA ALA A 367 -29.23 0.15 19.31
C ALA A 367 -29.88 0.72 20.57
#